data_AF-A0A5K7XFA5-F1
#
_entry.id   AF-A0A5K7XFA5-F1
#
_cell.length_a   1.000
_cell.length_b   1.000
_cell.length_c   1.000
_cell.angle_alpha   90.00
_cell.angle_beta   90.00
_cell.angle_gamma   90.00
#
_symmetry.space_group_name_H-M   'P 1'
#
loop_
_entity.id
_entity.type
_entity.pdbx_description
1 polymer ?
#
loop_
_entity_poly.entity_id
_entity_poly.type
_entity_poly.pdbx_seq_one_letter_code
_entity_poly.pdbx_strand_id
1 'polypeptide(L)'
;MSSANSEQVTEIERSSDARIPWLLVIGVIALGFLLRGWNLHGRGYTADEVTELLLARKPLASVVMDEDDDRFPPLYRTILVIWDNAWGSEEAARWLSVVAGGLTVIVVWRAGAALLDERDAVWPALLMACCPFNIHFAREGRAYAVYGLFAAMMFWAALRLLRRGERRDWALMVASTIAAVYCHWYAVPLGCVLWLFVFYAGWRRDGWRRPIGAAIATAVLLIPAPILLIRASADLPDEELYAGFDLEALGYTFVSLVGGFTIGPAMKELRSMPAADGIRQFLPWLAAVGFAGLTLVWQAVRRLGIGLPLAMLVASSALLVPVLGYLGNVSGSGFVYRYVVWLAVPYALILGAGAARCRVSWFARLAVVVLLAVNAAALYNRAYDARYDEEDFRAVAAKLEELGAAEAPVLVASNYMGHALQHYWPADRSLTSFPIFAHHGEQRAERLAEFQAAHPAGTKYWIVSQWLPEDDVRRETRDAVLTELGAKREAELVQMEIYSAEVR
;
A
#
# COMPACT_ATOMS: atom_id res chain seq x y z
N MET A 1 -41.20 -12.88 -39.66
CA MET A 1 -40.76 -12.54 -38.28
C MET A 1 -40.03 -13.68 -37.54
N SER A 2 -39.97 -14.91 -38.06
CA SER A 2 -39.27 -16.03 -37.38
C SER A 2 -37.77 -16.14 -37.70
N SER A 3 -37.28 -15.55 -38.79
CA SER A 3 -35.86 -15.68 -39.23
C SER A 3 -34.90 -14.68 -38.57
N ALA A 4 -35.40 -13.52 -38.13
CA ALA A 4 -34.57 -12.50 -37.48
C ALA A 4 -34.14 -12.90 -36.05
N ASN A 5 -34.95 -13.73 -35.38
CA ASN A 5 -34.62 -14.23 -34.04
C ASN A 5 -33.61 -15.39 -34.07
N SER A 6 -33.57 -16.18 -35.15
CA SER A 6 -32.57 -17.25 -35.28
C SER A 6 -31.19 -16.69 -35.60
N GLU A 7 -31.10 -15.60 -36.39
CA GLU A 7 -29.82 -14.95 -36.70
C GLU A 7 -29.20 -14.28 -35.46
N GLN A 8 -29.99 -13.58 -34.63
CA GLN A 8 -29.51 -12.99 -33.38
C GLN A 8 -29.03 -14.02 -32.36
N VAL A 9 -29.67 -15.20 -32.28
CA VAL A 9 -29.24 -16.28 -31.39
C VAL A 9 -27.94 -16.91 -31.88
N THR A 10 -27.77 -17.10 -33.21
CA THR A 10 -26.52 -17.62 -33.78
C THR A 10 -25.33 -16.66 -33.68
N GLU A 11 -25.55 -15.34 -33.64
CA GLU A 11 -24.49 -14.35 -33.48
C GLU A 11 -23.96 -14.27 -32.03
N ILE A 12 -24.84 -14.52 -31.05
CA ILE A 12 -24.47 -14.63 -29.63
C ILE A 12 -23.64 -15.90 -29.39
N GLU A 13 -24.02 -17.04 -29.99
CA GLU A 13 -23.28 -18.31 -29.86
C GLU A 13 -21.92 -18.27 -30.57
N ARG A 14 -21.80 -17.66 -31.76
CA ARG A 14 -20.50 -17.47 -32.45
C ARG A 14 -19.48 -16.62 -31.68
N SER A 15 -19.91 -15.83 -30.70
CA SER A 15 -19.02 -14.95 -29.93
C SER A 15 -18.29 -15.65 -28.77
N SER A 16 -18.70 -16.89 -28.43
CA SER A 16 -18.18 -17.67 -27.30
C SER A 16 -16.84 -18.37 -27.57
N ASP A 17 -16.43 -18.50 -28.85
CA ASP A 17 -15.18 -19.16 -29.27
C ASP A 17 -14.03 -18.20 -29.60
N ALA A 18 -14.24 -16.88 -29.46
CA ALA A 18 -13.20 -15.89 -29.73
C ALA A 18 -12.14 -15.90 -28.61
N ARG A 19 -11.12 -16.77 -28.75
CA ARG A 19 -9.91 -16.76 -27.91
C ARG A 19 -9.27 -15.37 -27.96
N ILE A 20 -8.86 -14.82 -26.81
CA ILE A 20 -8.05 -13.61 -26.79
C ILE A 20 -6.74 -13.87 -27.53
N PRO A 21 -6.23 -12.93 -28.34
CA PRO A 21 -4.86 -13.00 -28.82
C PRO A 21 -3.92 -13.02 -27.61
N TRP A 22 -3.22 -14.13 -27.35
CA TRP A 22 -2.28 -14.24 -26.23
C TRP A 22 -1.26 -13.09 -26.19
N LEU A 23 -0.92 -12.52 -27.35
CA LEU A 23 -0.10 -11.31 -27.47
C LEU A 23 -0.66 -10.12 -26.68
N LEU A 24 -1.98 -9.94 -26.61
CA LEU A 24 -2.62 -8.89 -25.82
C LEU A 24 -2.42 -9.15 -24.32
N VAL A 25 -2.62 -10.39 -23.87
CA VAL A 25 -2.42 -10.77 -22.45
C VAL A 25 -0.95 -10.58 -22.07
N ILE A 26 -0.03 -11.05 -22.91
CA ILE A 26 1.42 -10.88 -22.72
C ILE A 26 1.77 -9.39 -22.69
N GLY A 27 1.21 -8.58 -23.60
CA GLY A 27 1.41 -7.13 -23.62
C GLY A 27 0.94 -6.43 -22.34
N VAL A 28 -0.22 -6.82 -21.79
CA VAL A 28 -0.72 -6.30 -20.51
C VAL A 28 0.16 -6.71 -19.33
N ILE A 29 0.63 -7.95 -19.30
CA ILE A 29 1.54 -8.44 -18.26
C ILE A 29 2.88 -7.69 -18.35
N ALA A 30 3.46 -7.58 -19.55
CA ALA A 30 4.69 -6.84 -19.80
C ALA A 30 4.54 -5.38 -19.38
N LEU A 31 3.43 -4.72 -19.73
CA LEU A 31 3.12 -3.37 -19.26
C LEU A 31 3.10 -3.29 -17.73
N GLY A 32 2.48 -4.27 -17.07
CA GLY A 32 2.42 -4.37 -15.61
C GLY A 32 3.81 -4.42 -14.95
N PHE A 33 4.73 -5.21 -15.49
CA PHE A 33 6.12 -5.26 -15.03
C PHE A 33 6.89 -3.98 -15.37
N LEU A 34 6.75 -3.46 -16.59
CA LEU A 34 7.45 -2.25 -17.04
C LEU A 34 7.09 -1.04 -16.17
N LEU A 35 5.80 -0.79 -15.91
CA LEU A 35 5.37 0.35 -15.08
C LEU A 35 5.86 0.26 -13.63
N ARG A 36 6.09 -0.95 -13.12
CA ARG A 36 6.61 -1.18 -11.75
C ARG A 36 8.13 -1.10 -11.70
N GLY A 37 8.84 -1.61 -12.70
CA GLY A 37 10.30 -1.56 -12.75
C GLY A 37 10.89 -0.25 -13.28
N TRP A 38 10.09 0.58 -13.97
CA TRP A 38 10.57 1.83 -14.55
C TRP A 38 11.09 2.79 -13.49
N ASN A 39 12.31 3.30 -13.64
CA ASN A 39 12.95 4.26 -12.72
C ASN A 39 12.90 3.84 -11.23
N LEU A 40 13.11 2.55 -10.93
CA LEU A 40 13.01 1.99 -9.58
C LEU A 40 14.04 2.55 -8.58
N HIS A 41 15.21 2.95 -9.08
CA HIS A 41 16.34 3.46 -8.27
C HIS A 41 16.51 4.98 -8.36
N GLY A 42 15.58 5.69 -9.01
CA GLY A 42 15.65 7.15 -9.13
C GLY A 42 15.52 7.88 -7.78
N ARG A 43 14.87 7.25 -6.79
CA ARG A 43 14.55 7.83 -5.47
C ARG A 43 15.28 7.09 -4.34
N GLY A 44 15.61 7.83 -3.28
CA GLY A 44 16.09 7.24 -2.03
C GLY A 44 15.06 6.30 -1.39
N TYR A 45 15.51 5.54 -0.40
CA TYR A 45 14.69 4.69 0.45
C TYR A 45 13.96 5.54 1.47
N THR A 46 12.67 5.24 1.66
CA THR A 46 11.90 5.77 2.79
C THR A 46 12.43 5.21 4.10
N ALA A 47 12.12 5.84 5.23
CA ALA A 47 12.55 5.34 6.54
C ALA A 47 12.02 3.93 6.83
N ASP A 48 10.79 3.67 6.38
CA ASP A 48 10.17 2.36 6.48
C ASP A 48 10.93 1.29 5.66
N GLU A 49 11.41 1.62 4.46
CA GLU A 49 12.22 0.70 3.64
C GLU A 49 13.59 0.43 4.27
N VAL A 50 14.23 1.45 4.84
CA VAL A 50 15.52 1.28 5.52
C VAL A 50 15.38 0.34 6.72
N THR A 51 14.28 0.43 7.48
CA THR A 51 13.99 -0.52 8.57
C THR A 51 13.92 -1.96 8.06
N GLU A 52 13.20 -2.21 6.96
CA GLU A 52 13.12 -3.56 6.37
C GLU A 52 14.50 -4.06 5.89
N LEU A 53 15.32 -3.18 5.30
CA LEU A 53 16.69 -3.52 4.87
C LEU A 53 17.61 -3.86 6.04
N LEU A 54 17.53 -3.11 7.15
CA LEU A 54 18.31 -3.37 8.36
C LEU A 54 17.90 -4.69 9.01
N LEU A 55 16.61 -4.98 9.05
CA LEU A 55 16.07 -6.24 9.58
C LEU A 55 16.43 -7.43 8.67
N ALA A 56 16.45 -7.25 7.35
CA ALA A 56 16.83 -8.30 6.40
C ALA A 56 18.28 -8.79 6.57
N ARG A 57 19.15 -8.00 7.21
CA ARG A 57 20.54 -8.38 7.53
C ARG A 57 20.67 -9.29 8.76
N LYS A 58 19.59 -9.46 9.54
CA LYS A 58 19.59 -10.33 10.72
C LYS A 58 19.55 -11.82 10.31
N PRO A 59 20.00 -12.74 11.17
CA PRO A 59 19.87 -14.16 10.90
C PRO A 59 18.42 -14.57 10.65
N LEU A 60 18.17 -15.42 9.65
CA LEU A 60 16.82 -15.88 9.29
C LEU A 60 16.03 -16.42 10.50
N ALA A 61 16.71 -17.10 11.44
CA ALA A 61 16.09 -17.64 12.63
C ALA A 61 15.50 -16.55 13.55
N SER A 62 16.20 -15.43 13.75
CA SER A 62 15.70 -14.33 14.61
C SER A 62 14.48 -13.66 13.98
N VAL A 63 14.50 -13.49 12.65
CA VAL A 63 13.39 -12.92 11.87
C VAL A 63 12.15 -13.82 11.93
N VAL A 64 12.32 -15.15 11.81
CA VAL A 64 11.20 -16.11 11.87
C VAL A 64 10.61 -16.21 13.28
N MET A 65 11.45 -16.11 14.31
CA MET A 65 11.03 -16.18 15.71
C MET A 65 10.44 -14.87 16.24
N ASP A 66 10.44 -13.82 15.41
CA ASP A 66 9.88 -12.50 15.74
C ASP A 66 10.58 -11.89 16.97
N GLU A 67 11.91 -12.04 17.04
CA GLU A 67 12.75 -11.43 18.08
C GLU A 67 13.01 -9.93 17.81
N ASP A 68 12.56 -9.46 16.65
CA ASP A 68 12.65 -8.09 16.22
C ASP A 68 11.35 -7.41 16.65
N ASP A 69 11.47 -6.47 17.60
CA ASP A 69 10.41 -5.72 18.28
C ASP A 69 9.51 -4.88 17.33
N ASP A 70 8.91 -5.52 16.34
CA ASP A 70 8.25 -4.93 15.21
C ASP A 70 6.90 -5.64 14.98
N ARG A 71 5.97 -4.90 14.39
CA ARG A 71 4.54 -5.17 14.44
C ARG A 71 4.02 -5.98 13.27
N PHE A 72 4.88 -6.32 12.31
CA PHE A 72 4.52 -7.06 11.11
C PHE A 72 4.71 -8.57 11.30
N PRO A 73 3.79 -9.40 10.80
CA PRO A 73 4.01 -10.84 10.86
C PRO A 73 5.18 -11.30 9.96
N PRO A 74 5.79 -12.45 10.27
CA PRO A 74 7.16 -12.75 9.86
C PRO A 74 7.33 -13.18 8.40
N LEU A 75 6.26 -13.52 7.66
CA LEU A 75 6.42 -14.15 6.34
C LEU A 75 7.03 -13.21 5.31
N TYR A 76 6.63 -11.93 5.30
CA TYR A 76 7.22 -10.98 4.35
C TYR A 76 8.73 -10.88 4.54
N ARG A 77 9.18 -10.70 5.77
CA ARG A 77 10.61 -10.59 6.09
C ARG A 77 11.36 -11.88 5.85
N THR A 78 10.75 -13.01 6.16
CA THR A 78 11.30 -14.33 5.82
C THR A 78 11.57 -14.41 4.32
N ILE A 79 10.61 -13.98 3.48
CA ILE A 79 10.79 -13.94 2.02
C ILE A 79 11.88 -12.94 1.63
N LEU A 80 11.91 -11.75 2.26
CA LEU A 80 12.89 -10.71 1.99
C LEU A 80 14.32 -11.18 2.29
N VAL A 81 14.57 -11.80 3.44
CA VAL A 81 15.88 -12.36 3.83
C VAL A 81 16.33 -13.43 2.83
N ILE A 82 15.42 -14.34 2.43
CA ILE A 82 15.75 -15.38 1.45
C ILE A 82 16.07 -14.76 0.09
N TRP A 83 15.32 -13.74 -0.32
CA TRP A 83 15.52 -13.01 -1.56
C TRP A 83 16.85 -12.25 -1.55
N ASP A 84 17.13 -11.49 -0.48
CA ASP A 84 18.35 -10.71 -0.33
C ASP A 84 19.60 -11.61 -0.34
N ASN A 85 19.58 -12.74 0.36
CA ASN A 85 20.67 -13.73 0.31
C ASN A 85 20.91 -14.32 -1.10
N ALA A 86 19.88 -14.35 -1.96
CA ALA A 86 20.01 -14.88 -3.31
C ALA A 86 20.59 -13.87 -4.32
N TRP A 87 20.33 -12.56 -4.12
CA TRP A 87 20.72 -11.51 -5.07
C TRP A 87 21.86 -10.61 -4.56
N GLY A 88 21.98 -10.43 -3.25
CA GLY A 88 23.10 -9.75 -2.57
C GLY A 88 23.21 -8.26 -2.82
N SER A 89 22.13 -7.58 -3.22
CA SER A 89 22.13 -6.14 -3.50
C SER A 89 20.96 -5.47 -2.79
N GLU A 90 21.16 -4.26 -2.26
CA GLU A 90 20.12 -3.54 -1.52
C GLU A 90 18.91 -3.23 -2.39
N GLU A 91 19.13 -3.07 -3.70
CA GLU A 91 18.10 -2.90 -4.72
C GLU A 91 17.17 -4.10 -4.85
N ALA A 92 17.61 -5.28 -4.42
CA ALA A 92 16.85 -6.52 -4.55
C ALA A 92 15.50 -6.43 -3.82
N ALA A 93 15.43 -5.72 -2.69
CA ALA A 93 14.20 -5.55 -1.92
C ALA A 93 13.06 -4.93 -2.76
N ARG A 94 13.36 -3.90 -3.56
CA ARG A 94 12.37 -3.29 -4.45
C ARG A 94 12.00 -4.22 -5.61
N TRP A 95 12.96 -5.00 -6.12
CA TRP A 95 12.67 -5.98 -7.17
C TRP A 95 11.76 -7.12 -6.71
N LEU A 96 11.83 -7.54 -5.45
CA LEU A 96 10.86 -8.48 -4.86
C LEU A 96 9.42 -7.92 -4.98
N SER A 97 9.22 -6.65 -4.62
CA SER A 97 7.94 -5.97 -4.75
C SER A 97 7.48 -5.80 -6.19
N VAL A 98 8.39 -5.49 -7.12
CA VAL A 98 8.09 -5.41 -8.56
C VAL A 98 7.61 -6.76 -9.09
N VAL A 99 8.29 -7.85 -8.71
CA VAL A 99 7.89 -9.21 -9.07
C VAL A 99 6.53 -9.55 -8.49
N ALA A 100 6.30 -9.29 -7.20
CA ALA A 100 5.00 -9.55 -6.56
C ALA A 100 3.87 -8.74 -7.21
N GLY A 101 4.09 -7.46 -7.51
CA GLY A 101 3.14 -6.60 -8.20
C GLY A 101 2.85 -7.05 -9.63
N GLY A 102 3.87 -7.47 -10.39
CA GLY A 102 3.70 -8.03 -11.74
C GLY A 102 2.94 -9.35 -11.73
N LEU A 103 3.26 -10.27 -10.81
CA LEU A 103 2.51 -11.52 -10.60
C LEU A 103 1.06 -11.26 -10.19
N THR A 104 0.79 -10.18 -9.44
CA THR A 104 -0.57 -9.78 -9.06
C THR A 104 -1.41 -9.50 -10.31
N VAL A 105 -0.86 -8.90 -11.36
CA VAL A 105 -1.57 -8.69 -12.64
C VAL A 105 -1.99 -10.03 -13.26
N ILE A 106 -1.11 -11.03 -13.23
CA ILE A 106 -1.39 -12.38 -13.75
C ILE A 106 -2.50 -13.04 -12.92
N VAL A 107 -2.41 -12.98 -11.59
CA VAL A 107 -3.41 -13.56 -10.70
C VAL A 107 -4.77 -12.88 -10.88
N VAL A 108 -4.81 -11.56 -11.04
CA VAL A 108 -6.05 -10.81 -11.32
C VAL A 108 -6.63 -11.17 -12.68
N TRP A 109 -5.81 -11.41 -13.71
CA TRP A 109 -6.29 -11.96 -14.97
C TRP A 109 -6.96 -13.33 -14.76
N ARG A 110 -6.34 -14.23 -14.00
CA ARG A 110 -6.92 -15.55 -13.68
C ARG A 110 -8.19 -15.46 -12.83
N ALA A 111 -8.26 -14.51 -11.90
CA ALA A 111 -9.46 -14.20 -11.13
C ALA A 111 -10.57 -13.64 -12.03
N GLY A 112 -10.22 -12.75 -12.97
CA GLY A 112 -11.13 -12.23 -13.99
C GLY A 112 -11.72 -13.32 -14.85
N ALA A 113 -10.91 -14.31 -15.29
CA ALA A 113 -11.40 -15.45 -16.06
C ALA A 113 -12.35 -16.37 -15.26
N ALA A 114 -12.18 -16.44 -13.94
CA ALA A 114 -13.11 -17.17 -13.07
C ALA A 114 -14.44 -16.42 -12.87
N LEU A 115 -14.40 -15.09 -12.76
CA LEU A 115 -15.54 -14.20 -12.58
C LEU A 115 -16.36 -13.98 -13.87
N LEU A 116 -15.67 -13.87 -15.00
CA LEU A 116 -16.21 -13.59 -16.33
C LEU A 116 -15.97 -14.82 -17.23
N ASP A 117 -15.29 -14.61 -18.34
CA ASP A 117 -14.74 -15.59 -19.25
C ASP A 117 -13.29 -15.24 -19.58
N GLU A 118 -12.58 -16.15 -20.24
CA GLU A 118 -11.18 -15.92 -20.66
C GLU A 118 -11.07 -14.71 -21.60
N ARG A 119 -12.14 -14.33 -22.31
CA ARG A 119 -12.18 -13.23 -23.30
C ARG A 119 -12.24 -11.83 -22.68
N ASP A 120 -12.92 -11.69 -21.56
CA ASP A 120 -13.11 -10.41 -20.88
C ASP A 120 -12.15 -10.25 -19.69
N ALA A 121 -11.47 -11.32 -19.28
CA ALA A 121 -10.47 -11.33 -18.21
C ALA A 121 -9.30 -10.35 -18.41
N VAL A 122 -9.03 -9.93 -19.66
CA VAL A 122 -7.98 -8.93 -19.96
C VAL A 122 -8.30 -7.55 -19.37
N TRP A 123 -9.58 -7.22 -19.16
CA TRP A 123 -9.96 -5.92 -18.62
C TRP A 123 -9.56 -5.74 -17.15
N PRO A 124 -9.91 -6.65 -16.22
CA PRO A 124 -9.34 -6.61 -14.86
C PRO A 124 -7.81 -6.58 -14.84
N ALA A 125 -7.17 -7.37 -15.71
CA ALA A 125 -5.71 -7.40 -15.80
C ALA A 125 -5.12 -6.04 -16.20
N LEU A 126 -5.69 -5.40 -17.22
CA LEU A 126 -5.26 -4.08 -17.69
C LEU A 126 -5.45 -3.02 -16.60
N LEU A 127 -6.60 -3.02 -15.91
CA LEU A 127 -6.85 -2.06 -14.84
C LEU A 127 -5.90 -2.26 -13.65
N MET A 128 -5.55 -3.50 -13.30
CA MET A 128 -4.53 -3.78 -12.28
C MET A 128 -3.12 -3.40 -12.76
N ALA A 129 -2.79 -3.67 -14.03
CA ALA A 129 -1.49 -3.32 -14.62
C ALA A 129 -1.24 -1.82 -14.54
N CYS A 130 -2.27 -1.01 -14.78
CA CYS A 130 -2.23 0.46 -14.79
C CYS A 130 -2.74 1.12 -13.50
N CYS A 131 -2.99 0.37 -12.41
CA CYS A 131 -3.51 0.93 -11.16
C CYS A 131 -2.40 1.69 -10.41
N PRO A 132 -2.46 3.04 -10.30
CA PRO A 132 -1.38 3.82 -9.71
C PRO A 132 -1.15 3.47 -8.24
N PHE A 133 -2.21 3.18 -7.49
CA PHE A 133 -2.13 2.74 -6.10
C PHE A 133 -1.36 1.42 -5.93
N ASN A 134 -1.65 0.42 -6.76
CA ASN A 134 -0.91 -0.84 -6.70
C ASN A 134 0.53 -0.69 -7.22
N ILE A 135 0.75 0.14 -8.23
CA ILE A 135 2.11 0.43 -8.73
C ILE A 135 2.96 1.10 -7.66
N HIS A 136 2.41 2.07 -6.93
CA HIS A 136 3.11 2.76 -5.83
C HIS A 136 3.65 1.77 -4.80
N PHE A 137 2.79 0.90 -4.24
CA PHE A 137 3.24 -0.09 -3.27
C PHE A 137 4.06 -1.24 -3.86
N ALA A 138 3.96 -1.49 -5.17
CA ALA A 138 4.81 -2.46 -5.87
C ALA A 138 6.24 -1.93 -6.13
N ARG A 139 6.53 -0.68 -5.77
CA ARG A 139 7.85 -0.04 -5.94
C ARG A 139 8.57 0.21 -4.62
N GLU A 140 7.90 -0.03 -3.49
CA GLU A 140 8.48 0.05 -2.15
C GLU A 140 8.97 -1.32 -1.70
N GLY A 141 10.13 -1.39 -1.04
CA GLY A 141 10.65 -2.58 -0.38
C GLY A 141 9.90 -2.95 0.91
N ARG A 142 8.56 -3.05 0.86
CA ARG A 142 7.68 -3.35 2.00
C ARG A 142 6.71 -4.50 1.76
N ALA A 143 6.06 -4.96 2.84
CA ALA A 143 5.12 -6.09 2.83
C ALA A 143 3.94 -5.96 1.86
N TYR A 144 3.57 -4.73 1.46
CA TYR A 144 2.33 -4.44 0.75
C TYR A 144 2.20 -5.15 -0.60
N ALA A 145 3.26 -5.22 -1.40
CA ALA A 145 3.21 -5.86 -2.72
C ALA A 145 2.99 -7.38 -2.61
N VAL A 146 3.74 -8.03 -1.71
CA VAL A 146 3.65 -9.46 -1.44
C VAL A 146 2.31 -9.82 -0.79
N TYR A 147 1.86 -9.01 0.18
CA TYR A 147 0.52 -9.12 0.76
C TYR A 147 -0.57 -9.00 -0.32
N GLY A 148 -0.48 -7.99 -1.19
CA GLY A 148 -1.41 -7.78 -2.30
C GLY A 148 -1.50 -8.99 -3.24
N LEU A 149 -0.36 -9.64 -3.51
CA LEU A 149 -0.31 -10.88 -4.30
C LEU A 149 -1.06 -12.02 -3.61
N PHE A 150 -0.81 -12.28 -2.33
CA PHE A 150 -1.51 -13.33 -1.59
C PHE A 150 -3.01 -13.04 -1.44
N ALA A 151 -3.39 -11.77 -1.23
CA ALA A 151 -4.77 -11.34 -1.26
C ALA A 151 -5.43 -11.59 -2.63
N ALA A 152 -4.74 -11.27 -3.74
CA ALA A 152 -5.23 -11.56 -5.09
C ALA A 152 -5.43 -13.06 -5.33
N MET A 153 -4.52 -13.90 -4.83
CA MET A 153 -4.67 -15.36 -4.92
C MET A 153 -5.86 -15.86 -4.09
N MET A 154 -6.13 -15.22 -2.94
CA MET A 154 -7.30 -15.51 -2.11
C MET A 154 -8.60 -15.16 -2.84
N PHE A 155 -8.68 -14.00 -3.51
CA PHE A 155 -9.81 -13.66 -4.39
C PHE A 155 -9.96 -14.65 -5.55
N TRP A 156 -8.86 -15.04 -6.19
CA TRP A 156 -8.89 -16.02 -7.27
C TRP A 156 -9.42 -17.38 -6.81
N ALA A 157 -8.94 -17.87 -5.66
CA ALA A 157 -9.42 -19.10 -5.03
C ALA A 157 -10.90 -19.02 -4.70
N ALA A 158 -11.32 -17.90 -4.10
CA ALA A 158 -12.71 -17.68 -3.71
C ALA A 158 -13.64 -17.71 -4.93
N LEU A 159 -13.30 -17.00 -6.01
CA LEU A 159 -14.10 -17.01 -7.25
C LEU A 159 -14.19 -18.41 -7.88
N ARG A 160 -13.11 -19.19 -7.85
CA ARG A 160 -13.14 -20.60 -8.29
C ARG A 160 -14.03 -21.47 -7.41
N LEU A 161 -13.98 -21.28 -6.08
CA LEU A 161 -14.82 -21.98 -5.12
C LEU A 161 -16.31 -21.67 -5.30
N LEU A 162 -16.65 -20.41 -5.57
CA LEU A 162 -18.02 -19.99 -5.89
C LEU A 162 -18.54 -20.67 -7.17
N ARG A 163 -17.67 -20.92 -8.16
CA ARG A 163 -18.04 -21.49 -9.47
C ARG A 163 -18.10 -23.02 -9.50
N ARG A 164 -17.11 -23.70 -8.91
CA ARG A 164 -16.91 -25.16 -9.11
C ARG A 164 -16.43 -25.94 -7.89
N GLY A 165 -16.10 -25.24 -6.80
CA GLY A 165 -15.16 -25.62 -5.73
C GLY A 165 -14.63 -27.05 -5.68
N GLU A 166 -13.55 -27.24 -6.41
CA GLU A 166 -12.71 -28.43 -6.41
C GLU A 166 -11.76 -28.43 -5.20
N ARG A 167 -11.17 -29.59 -4.84
CA ARG A 167 -10.23 -29.71 -3.72
C ARG A 167 -9.02 -28.77 -3.83
N ARG A 168 -8.50 -28.60 -5.04
CA ARG A 168 -7.38 -27.67 -5.30
C ARG A 168 -7.76 -26.21 -5.05
N ASP A 169 -9.03 -25.85 -5.22
CA ASP A 169 -9.50 -24.49 -4.97
C ASP A 169 -9.57 -24.21 -3.46
N TRP A 170 -9.97 -25.21 -2.67
CA TRP A 170 -9.89 -25.16 -1.20
C TRP A 170 -8.45 -25.09 -0.70
N ALA A 171 -7.55 -25.91 -1.24
CA ALA A 171 -6.14 -25.87 -0.88
C ALA A 171 -5.51 -24.50 -1.19
N LEU A 172 -5.84 -23.92 -2.37
CA LEU A 172 -5.40 -22.58 -2.72
C LEU A 172 -5.96 -21.53 -1.75
N MET A 173 -7.25 -21.62 -1.38
CA MET A 173 -7.89 -20.71 -0.42
C MET A 173 -7.20 -20.76 0.95
N VAL A 174 -6.93 -21.96 1.47
CA VAL A 174 -6.19 -22.15 2.73
C VAL A 174 -4.81 -21.52 2.60
N ALA A 175 -4.01 -21.95 1.62
CA ALA A 175 -2.63 -21.49 1.44
C ALA A 175 -2.53 -19.96 1.27
N SER A 176 -3.39 -19.35 0.46
CA SER A 176 -3.41 -17.90 0.26
C SER A 176 -3.85 -17.14 1.52
N THR A 177 -4.78 -17.70 2.31
CA THR A 177 -5.21 -17.08 3.58
C THR A 177 -4.04 -17.07 4.57
N ILE A 178 -3.39 -18.22 4.76
CA ILE A 178 -2.24 -18.34 5.67
C ILE A 178 -1.13 -17.39 5.26
N ALA A 179 -0.76 -17.39 3.97
CA ALA A 179 0.29 -16.53 3.47
C ALA A 179 -0.06 -15.03 3.60
N ALA A 180 -1.31 -14.64 3.32
CA ALA A 180 -1.73 -13.25 3.48
C ALA A 180 -1.68 -12.81 4.95
N VAL A 181 -2.17 -13.62 5.88
CA VAL A 181 -2.17 -13.32 7.33
C VAL A 181 -0.75 -13.20 7.87
N TYR A 182 0.14 -14.11 7.50
CA TYR A 182 1.53 -14.02 7.93
C TYR A 182 2.34 -12.94 7.19
N CYS A 183 1.81 -12.31 6.14
CA CYS A 183 2.39 -11.10 5.56
C CYS A 183 1.85 -9.81 6.18
N HIS A 184 0.56 -9.76 6.53
CA HIS A 184 -0.05 -8.57 7.12
C HIS A 184 -1.33 -8.89 7.90
N TRP A 185 -1.46 -8.34 9.12
CA TRP A 185 -2.61 -8.59 10.01
C TRP A 185 -3.98 -8.18 9.43
N TYR A 186 -4.03 -7.18 8.55
CA TYR A 186 -5.27 -6.77 7.89
C TYR A 186 -5.80 -7.83 6.91
N ALA A 187 -5.04 -8.89 6.62
CA ALA A 187 -5.55 -10.03 5.88
C ALA A 187 -6.58 -10.84 6.67
N VAL A 188 -6.57 -10.78 8.02
CA VAL A 188 -7.55 -11.48 8.87
C VAL A 188 -8.98 -11.04 8.58
N PRO A 189 -9.33 -9.74 8.70
CA PRO A 189 -10.69 -9.28 8.41
C PRO A 189 -11.09 -9.51 6.95
N LEU A 190 -10.18 -9.33 5.99
CA LEU A 190 -10.44 -9.67 4.59
C LEU A 190 -10.75 -11.17 4.44
N GLY A 191 -9.92 -12.02 5.04
CA GLY A 191 -10.08 -13.47 5.06
C GLY A 191 -11.44 -13.86 5.64
N CYS A 192 -11.84 -13.32 6.78
CA CYS A 192 -13.16 -13.57 7.39
C CYS A 192 -14.31 -13.28 6.42
N VAL A 193 -14.26 -12.15 5.72
CA VAL A 193 -15.27 -11.82 4.70
C VAL A 193 -15.26 -12.87 3.59
N LEU A 194 -14.12 -13.14 2.95
CA LEU A 194 -14.08 -14.11 1.84
C LEU A 194 -14.48 -15.52 2.27
N TRP A 195 -14.01 -15.98 3.43
CA TRP A 195 -14.36 -17.27 4.04
C TRP A 195 -15.86 -17.40 4.28
N LEU A 196 -16.55 -16.35 4.72
CA LEU A 196 -18.02 -16.37 4.86
C LEU A 196 -18.71 -16.74 3.54
N PHE A 197 -18.32 -16.08 2.44
CA PHE A 197 -18.91 -16.32 1.13
C PHE A 197 -18.57 -17.71 0.56
N VAL A 198 -17.31 -18.14 0.64
CA VAL A 198 -16.92 -19.48 0.13
C VAL A 198 -17.44 -20.61 1.00
N PHE A 199 -17.57 -20.40 2.31
CA PHE A 199 -18.16 -21.38 3.22
C PHE A 199 -19.64 -21.57 2.90
N TYR A 200 -20.39 -20.47 2.74
CA TYR A 200 -21.79 -20.52 2.33
C TYR A 200 -21.97 -21.25 0.99
N ALA A 201 -21.22 -20.85 -0.04
CA ALA A 201 -21.29 -21.49 -1.36
C ALA A 201 -20.90 -22.97 -1.32
N GLY A 202 -19.81 -23.28 -0.61
CA GLY A 202 -19.30 -24.63 -0.42
C GLY A 202 -20.30 -25.52 0.30
N TRP A 203 -20.93 -25.03 1.36
CA TRP A 203 -21.95 -25.74 2.11
C TRP A 203 -23.15 -26.08 1.21
N ARG A 204 -23.64 -25.09 0.45
CA ARG A 204 -24.80 -25.27 -0.43
C ARG A 204 -24.52 -26.25 -1.57
N ARG A 205 -23.28 -26.34 -2.05
CA ARG A 205 -22.88 -27.18 -3.19
C ARG A 205 -22.42 -28.58 -2.80
N ASP A 206 -21.51 -28.69 -1.84
CA ASP A 206 -20.81 -29.93 -1.47
C ASP A 206 -21.17 -30.46 -0.07
N GLY A 207 -22.06 -29.77 0.66
CA GLY A 207 -22.32 -30.02 2.08
C GLY A 207 -21.22 -29.46 3.01
N TRP A 208 -21.35 -29.72 4.31
CA TRP A 208 -20.54 -29.06 5.34
C TRP A 208 -19.10 -29.59 5.47
N ARG A 209 -18.81 -30.81 5.02
CA ARG A 209 -17.53 -31.49 5.31
C ARG A 209 -16.31 -30.79 4.73
N ARG A 210 -16.37 -30.36 3.46
CA ARG A 210 -15.22 -29.70 2.81
C ARG A 210 -14.98 -28.29 3.36
N PRO A 211 -15.99 -27.40 3.46
CA PRO A 211 -15.80 -26.09 4.09
C PRO A 211 -15.28 -26.18 5.52
N ILE A 212 -15.84 -27.07 6.34
CA ILE A 212 -15.39 -27.25 7.73
C ILE A 212 -13.96 -27.80 7.79
N GLY A 213 -13.62 -28.81 6.98
CA GLY A 213 -12.25 -29.33 6.94
C GLY A 213 -11.23 -28.27 6.53
N ALA A 214 -11.55 -27.42 5.56
CA ALA A 214 -10.69 -26.33 5.13
C ALA A 214 -10.60 -25.20 6.17
N ALA A 215 -11.70 -24.88 6.86
CA ALA A 215 -11.72 -23.91 7.95
C ALA A 215 -10.88 -24.39 9.15
N ILE A 216 -11.00 -25.67 9.54
CA ILE A 216 -10.17 -26.28 10.59
C ILE A 216 -8.69 -26.25 10.20
N ALA A 217 -8.36 -26.64 8.97
CA ALA A 217 -6.98 -26.59 8.48
C ALA A 217 -6.41 -25.16 8.55
N THR A 218 -7.20 -24.16 8.15
CA THR A 218 -6.82 -22.75 8.25
C THR A 218 -6.61 -22.32 9.70
N ALA A 219 -7.56 -22.64 10.59
CA ALA A 219 -7.46 -22.29 12.00
C ALA A 219 -6.23 -22.92 12.67
N VAL A 220 -5.94 -24.20 12.39
CA VAL A 220 -4.76 -24.90 12.91
C VAL A 220 -3.46 -24.23 12.44
N LEU A 221 -3.38 -23.89 11.16
CA LEU A 221 -2.21 -23.23 10.59
C LEU A 221 -2.05 -21.77 11.05
N LEU A 222 -3.09 -21.13 11.59
CA LEU A 222 -3.06 -19.80 12.19
C LEU A 222 -2.89 -19.80 13.71
N ILE A 223 -2.74 -20.95 14.38
CA ILE A 223 -2.57 -21.01 15.84
C ILE A 223 -1.43 -20.09 16.34
N PRO A 224 -0.27 -19.96 15.66
CA PRO A 224 0.77 -19.03 16.09
C PRO A 224 0.40 -17.54 15.95
N ALA A 225 -0.53 -17.19 15.06
CA ALA A 225 -0.81 -15.79 14.71
C ALA A 225 -1.29 -14.94 15.90
N PRO A 226 -2.23 -15.38 16.77
CA PRO A 226 -2.60 -14.62 17.98
C PRO A 226 -1.45 -14.38 18.94
N ILE A 227 -0.51 -15.32 19.08
CA ILE A 227 0.64 -15.17 19.98
C ILE A 227 1.58 -14.08 19.46
N LEU A 228 1.88 -14.10 18.16
CA LEU A 228 2.69 -13.08 17.49
C LEU A 228 2.01 -11.71 17.55
N LEU A 229 0.69 -11.65 17.33
CA LEU A 229 -0.06 -10.40 17.40
C LEU A 229 -0.05 -9.81 18.82
N ILE A 230 -0.17 -10.63 19.86
CA ILE A 230 -0.10 -10.16 21.26
C ILE A 230 1.27 -9.56 21.56
N ARG A 231 2.36 -10.21 21.12
CA ARG A 231 3.73 -9.69 21.27
C ARG A 231 3.88 -8.34 20.57
N ALA A 232 3.52 -8.28 19.29
CA ALA A 232 3.52 -7.06 18.50
C ALA A 232 2.71 -5.90 19.11
N SER A 233 1.71 -6.19 19.95
CA SER A 233 0.89 -5.19 20.63
C SER A 233 1.39 -4.80 22.04
N ALA A 234 2.27 -5.60 22.65
CA ALA A 234 2.80 -5.32 23.98
C ALA A 234 3.81 -4.16 23.97
N ASP A 235 4.45 -3.94 22.83
CA ASP A 235 5.51 -2.94 22.64
C ASP A 235 4.98 -1.63 22.02
N LEU A 236 3.69 -1.30 22.22
CA LEU A 236 3.10 -0.03 21.80
C LEU A 236 3.62 1.10 22.71
N PRO A 237 4.40 2.07 22.19
CA PRO A 237 4.70 3.29 22.95
C PRO A 237 3.41 4.08 23.15
N ASP A 238 3.25 4.72 24.32
CA ASP A 238 2.09 5.55 24.66
C ASP A 238 1.90 6.77 23.73
N GLU A 239 2.85 7.06 22.82
CA GLU A 239 2.94 8.30 22.04
C GLU A 239 2.57 8.19 20.54
N GLU A 240 1.89 7.14 20.08
CA GLU A 240 1.56 7.06 18.66
C GLU A 240 0.50 8.08 18.23
N LEU A 241 0.81 8.84 17.15
CA LEU A 241 -0.19 9.63 16.45
C LEU A 241 -1.30 8.72 15.95
N TYR A 242 -2.44 8.86 16.60
CA TYR A 242 -3.68 8.26 16.19
C TYR A 242 -4.11 8.80 14.83
N ALA A 243 -3.98 7.97 13.78
CA ALA A 243 -4.55 8.24 12.47
C ALA A 243 -6.07 8.01 12.53
N GLY A 244 -6.81 9.04 12.93
CA GLY A 244 -8.27 8.97 13.01
C GLY A 244 -8.91 8.65 11.66
N PHE A 245 -9.98 7.87 11.71
CA PHE A 245 -10.81 7.55 10.55
C PHE A 245 -12.10 8.34 10.55
N ASP A 246 -12.32 9.13 9.51
CA ASP A 246 -13.54 9.88 9.27
C ASP A 246 -13.98 9.74 7.81
N LEU A 247 -14.95 10.56 7.40
CA LEU A 247 -15.44 10.55 6.02
C LEU A 247 -14.37 11.01 5.02
N GLU A 248 -13.45 11.89 5.45
CA GLU A 248 -12.36 12.39 4.62
C GLU A 248 -11.33 11.28 4.37
N ALA A 249 -10.95 10.53 5.41
CA ALA A 249 -10.08 9.36 5.32
C ALA A 249 -10.68 8.26 4.42
N LEU A 250 -12.00 8.02 4.53
CA LEU A 250 -12.72 7.11 3.65
C LEU A 250 -12.65 7.58 2.19
N GLY A 251 -12.99 8.85 1.93
CA GLY A 251 -12.94 9.44 0.59
C GLY A 251 -11.52 9.39 0.01
N TYR A 252 -10.52 9.79 0.79
CA TYR A 252 -9.12 9.77 0.41
C TYR A 252 -8.63 8.35 0.08
N THR A 253 -9.08 7.34 0.82
CA THR A 253 -8.74 5.93 0.54
C THR A 253 -9.20 5.51 -0.87
N PHE A 254 -10.44 5.82 -1.25
CA PHE A 254 -10.97 5.45 -2.57
C PHE A 254 -10.43 6.33 -3.71
N VAL A 255 -10.18 7.61 -3.46
CA VAL A 255 -9.54 8.49 -4.46
C VAL A 255 -8.11 8.05 -4.71
N SER A 256 -7.37 7.72 -3.65
CA SER A 256 -6.00 7.23 -3.75
C SER A 256 -5.91 5.89 -4.46
N LEU A 257 -6.93 5.02 -4.33
CA LEU A 257 -7.00 3.76 -5.08
C LEU A 257 -6.93 3.97 -6.60
N VAL A 258 -7.50 5.07 -7.10
CA VAL A 258 -7.50 5.43 -8.52
C VAL A 258 -6.30 6.31 -8.86
N GLY A 259 -5.94 7.25 -7.99
CA GLY A 259 -4.94 8.29 -8.28
C GLY A 259 -3.53 8.04 -7.74
N GLY A 260 -3.27 6.98 -6.97
CA GLY A 260 -1.96 6.65 -6.42
C GLY A 260 -1.29 7.80 -5.66
N PHE A 261 -2.09 8.59 -4.92
CA PHE A 261 -1.65 9.76 -4.13
C PHE A 261 -1.13 10.96 -4.95
N THR A 262 -1.33 10.97 -6.27
CA THR A 262 -0.69 11.94 -7.18
C THR A 262 -1.66 12.67 -8.10
N ILE A 263 -2.93 12.72 -7.71
CA ILE A 263 -3.95 13.55 -8.35
C ILE A 263 -4.46 14.59 -7.36
N GLY A 264 -4.76 15.79 -7.84
CA GLY A 264 -5.11 16.93 -6.99
C GLY A 264 -3.91 17.46 -6.18
N PRO A 265 -4.12 18.34 -5.20
CA PRO A 265 -3.04 18.89 -4.39
C PRO A 265 -2.21 17.81 -3.67
N ALA A 266 -0.91 18.05 -3.54
CA ALA A 266 -0.02 17.18 -2.78
C ALA A 266 -0.29 17.25 -1.27
N MET A 267 0.16 16.25 -0.50
CA MET A 267 -0.10 16.19 0.95
C MET A 267 0.45 17.42 1.70
N LYS A 268 1.64 17.90 1.31
CA LYS A 268 2.23 19.13 1.87
C LYS A 268 1.33 20.35 1.61
N GLU A 269 0.79 20.45 0.39
CA GLU A 269 -0.10 21.54 -0.02
C GLU A 269 -1.43 21.47 0.72
N LEU A 270 -2.07 20.30 0.79
CA LEU A 270 -3.32 20.07 1.50
C LEU A 270 -3.28 20.54 2.96
N ARG A 271 -2.15 20.31 3.63
CA ARG A 271 -1.94 20.71 5.04
C ARG A 271 -1.60 22.19 5.21
N SER A 272 -1.39 22.92 4.12
CA SER A 272 -1.02 24.35 4.14
C SER A 272 -2.10 25.26 3.54
N MET A 273 -3.14 24.69 2.93
CA MET A 273 -4.19 25.45 2.24
C MET A 273 -5.54 25.34 2.94
N PRO A 274 -6.42 26.34 2.80
CA PRO A 274 -7.80 26.22 3.25
C PRO A 274 -8.49 25.01 2.60
N ALA A 275 -9.27 24.25 3.39
CA ALA A 275 -9.97 23.05 2.92
C ALA A 275 -10.83 23.31 1.66
N ALA A 276 -11.45 24.48 1.56
CA ALA A 276 -12.25 24.87 0.39
C ALA A 276 -11.44 24.92 -0.92
N ASP A 277 -10.18 25.36 -0.85
CA ASP A 277 -9.30 25.41 -2.02
C ASP A 277 -8.78 24.02 -2.39
N GLY A 278 -8.48 23.19 -1.39
CA GLY A 278 -8.19 21.76 -1.59
C GLY A 278 -9.33 21.05 -2.32
N ILE A 279 -10.56 21.23 -1.86
CA ILE A 279 -11.76 20.63 -2.48
C ILE A 279 -11.94 21.13 -3.92
N ARG A 280 -11.78 22.43 -4.19
CA ARG A 280 -11.90 22.99 -5.55
C ARG A 280 -10.88 22.38 -6.51
N GLN A 281 -9.65 22.18 -6.06
CA GLN A 281 -8.61 21.56 -6.88
C GLN A 281 -8.83 20.05 -7.08
N PHE A 282 -9.47 19.37 -6.11
CA PHE A 282 -9.86 17.97 -6.25
C PHE A 282 -11.10 17.78 -7.15
N LEU A 283 -11.99 18.76 -7.26
CA LEU A 283 -13.30 18.60 -7.89
C LEU A 283 -13.26 18.05 -9.34
N PRO A 284 -12.38 18.50 -10.24
CA PRO A 284 -12.29 17.91 -11.59
C PRO A 284 -11.88 16.44 -11.56
N TRP A 285 -10.96 16.07 -10.66
CA TRP A 285 -10.53 14.68 -10.47
C TRP A 285 -11.65 13.82 -9.90
N LEU A 286 -12.36 14.32 -8.88
CA LEU A 286 -13.51 13.65 -8.29
C LEU A 286 -14.64 13.46 -9.31
N ALA A 287 -14.89 14.44 -10.18
CA ALA A 287 -15.87 14.33 -11.25
C ALA A 287 -15.47 13.27 -12.29
N ALA A 288 -14.20 13.25 -12.73
CA ALA A 288 -13.69 12.26 -13.67
C ALA A 288 -13.71 10.83 -13.09
N VAL A 289 -13.20 10.66 -11.86
CA VAL A 289 -13.18 9.39 -11.14
C VAL A 289 -14.61 8.92 -10.82
N GLY A 290 -15.48 9.82 -10.39
CA GLY A 290 -16.89 9.55 -10.12
C GLY A 290 -17.63 9.11 -11.38
N PHE A 291 -17.49 9.83 -12.49
CA PHE A 291 -18.08 9.45 -13.78
C PHE A 291 -17.60 8.07 -14.23
N ALA A 292 -16.28 7.84 -14.24
CA ALA A 292 -15.71 6.57 -14.69
C ALA A 292 -16.12 5.41 -13.77
N GLY A 293 -15.94 5.59 -12.46
CA GLY A 293 -16.25 4.60 -11.43
C GLY A 293 -17.72 4.21 -11.42
N LEU A 294 -18.64 5.18 -11.31
CA LEU A 294 -20.08 4.91 -11.26
C LEU A 294 -20.57 4.25 -12.56
N THR A 295 -20.10 4.72 -13.72
CA THR A 295 -20.46 4.14 -15.01
C THR A 295 -19.99 2.68 -15.11
N LEU A 296 -18.74 2.40 -14.75
CA LEU A 296 -18.19 1.04 -14.84
C LEU A 296 -18.82 0.11 -13.80
N VAL A 297 -19.07 0.56 -12.57
CA VAL A 297 -19.81 -0.21 -11.56
C VAL A 297 -21.22 -0.53 -12.06
N TRP A 298 -21.94 0.44 -12.62
CA TRP A 298 -23.26 0.20 -13.21
C TRP A 298 -23.22 -0.86 -14.32
N GLN A 299 -22.23 -0.77 -15.21
CA GLN A 299 -22.03 -1.76 -16.28
C GLN A 299 -21.64 -3.13 -15.71
N ALA A 300 -20.86 -3.18 -14.63
CA ALA A 300 -20.49 -4.42 -13.95
C ALA A 300 -21.72 -5.11 -13.35
N VAL A 301 -22.61 -4.36 -12.68
CA VAL A 301 -23.90 -4.89 -12.19
C VAL A 301 -24.72 -5.47 -13.34
N ARG A 302 -24.80 -4.78 -14.48
CA ARG A 302 -25.49 -5.28 -15.69
C ARG A 302 -24.83 -6.50 -16.31
N ARG A 303 -23.52 -6.70 -16.13
CA ARG A 303 -22.76 -7.84 -16.67
C ARG A 303 -22.84 -9.08 -15.77
N LEU A 304 -22.66 -8.88 -14.47
CA LEU A 304 -22.55 -9.94 -13.47
C LEU A 304 -23.91 -10.35 -12.89
N GLY A 305 -24.89 -9.44 -12.90
CA GLY A 305 -26.12 -9.58 -12.12
C GLY A 305 -25.86 -9.43 -10.62
N ILE A 306 -26.94 -9.31 -9.84
CA ILE A 306 -26.86 -9.30 -8.38
C ILE A 306 -26.73 -10.76 -7.91
N GLY A 307 -25.50 -11.19 -7.65
CA GLY A 307 -25.19 -12.55 -7.23
C GLY A 307 -24.06 -12.61 -6.21
N LEU A 308 -23.76 -13.82 -5.75
CA LEU A 308 -22.78 -14.06 -4.68
C LEU A 308 -21.37 -13.51 -4.99
N PRO A 309 -20.82 -13.61 -6.23
CA PRO A 309 -19.53 -13.01 -6.55
C PRO A 309 -19.52 -11.48 -6.39
N LEU A 310 -20.53 -10.79 -6.91
CA LEU A 310 -20.63 -9.33 -6.80
C LEU A 310 -20.79 -8.90 -5.33
N ALA A 311 -21.65 -9.59 -4.57
CA ALA A 311 -21.83 -9.32 -3.15
C ALA A 311 -20.51 -9.50 -2.35
N MET A 312 -19.73 -10.54 -2.65
CA MET A 312 -18.42 -10.77 -2.04
C MET A 312 -17.43 -9.64 -2.36
N LEU A 313 -17.36 -9.20 -3.62
CA LEU A 313 -16.46 -8.12 -4.04
C LEU A 313 -16.86 -6.77 -3.42
N VAL A 314 -18.16 -6.47 -3.31
CA VAL A 314 -18.66 -5.25 -2.65
C VAL A 314 -18.42 -5.32 -1.14
N ALA A 315 -18.67 -6.46 -0.51
CA ALA A 315 -18.47 -6.64 0.93
C ALA A 315 -16.99 -6.46 1.33
N SER A 316 -16.08 -7.06 0.56
CA SER A 316 -14.63 -6.97 0.77
C SER A 316 -14.00 -5.63 0.39
N SER A 317 -14.75 -4.72 -0.25
CA SER A 317 -14.30 -3.38 -0.62
C SER A 317 -15.09 -2.29 0.11
N ALA A 318 -16.29 -1.98 -0.36
CA ALA A 318 -17.09 -0.84 0.11
C ALA A 318 -17.56 -0.96 1.58
N LEU A 319 -17.81 -2.18 2.08
CA LEU A 319 -18.31 -2.39 3.44
C LEU A 319 -17.19 -2.61 4.45
N LEU A 320 -16.13 -3.33 4.07
CA LEU A 320 -15.07 -3.69 5.01
C LEU A 320 -14.24 -2.47 5.45
N VAL A 321 -13.95 -1.53 4.54
CA VAL A 321 -13.14 -0.34 4.85
C VAL A 321 -13.73 0.51 5.99
N PRO A 322 -15.01 0.95 5.95
CA PRO A 322 -15.56 1.75 7.04
C PRO A 322 -15.66 0.97 8.36
N VAL A 323 -15.85 -0.36 8.32
CA VAL A 323 -15.81 -1.20 9.52
C VAL A 323 -14.42 -1.20 10.13
N LEU A 324 -13.37 -1.37 9.33
CA LEU A 324 -11.98 -1.32 9.80
C LEU A 324 -11.60 0.06 10.32
N GLY A 325 -12.02 1.11 9.64
CA GLY A 325 -11.83 2.48 10.09
C GLY A 325 -12.49 2.75 11.44
N TYR A 326 -13.75 2.33 11.61
CA TYR A 326 -14.45 2.44 12.88
C TYR A 326 -13.79 1.62 13.99
N LEU A 327 -13.39 0.38 13.72
CA LEU A 327 -12.69 -0.46 14.69
C LEU A 327 -11.32 0.11 15.06
N GLY A 328 -10.58 0.64 14.09
CA GLY A 328 -9.31 1.35 14.32
C GLY A 328 -9.51 2.55 15.24
N ASN A 329 -10.63 3.26 15.09
CA ASN A 329 -10.95 4.35 15.99
C ASN A 329 -11.26 3.89 17.42
N VAL A 330 -12.14 2.90 17.55
CA VAL A 330 -12.57 2.38 18.87
C VAL A 330 -11.43 1.72 19.64
N SER A 331 -10.52 1.04 18.93
CA SER A 331 -9.36 0.37 19.53
C SER A 331 -8.19 1.29 19.82
N GLY A 332 -8.22 2.55 19.34
CA GLY A 332 -7.06 3.45 19.44
C GLY A 332 -5.92 3.12 18.47
N SER A 333 -6.05 2.10 17.62
CA SER A 333 -4.99 1.70 16.67
C SER A 333 -4.95 2.56 15.39
N GLY A 334 -5.95 3.40 15.17
CA GLY A 334 -6.08 4.24 13.97
C GLY A 334 -6.34 3.45 12.68
N PHE A 335 -6.39 4.15 11.55
CA PHE A 335 -6.56 3.58 10.21
C PHE A 335 -5.56 4.18 9.23
N VAL A 336 -4.77 3.32 8.59
CA VAL A 336 -3.83 3.74 7.55
C VAL A 336 -4.23 3.11 6.22
N TYR A 337 -4.47 3.94 5.21
CA TYR A 337 -4.94 3.52 3.88
C TYR A 337 -4.00 2.51 3.20
N ARG A 338 -2.70 2.49 3.52
CA ARG A 338 -1.74 1.52 2.96
C ARG A 338 -2.01 0.10 3.45
N TYR A 339 -2.64 -0.08 4.61
CA TYR A 339 -2.97 -1.41 5.12
C TYR A 339 -4.07 -2.09 4.29
N VAL A 340 -4.90 -1.32 3.59
CA VAL A 340 -5.98 -1.84 2.72
C VAL A 340 -5.56 -2.08 1.27
N VAL A 341 -4.29 -2.42 1.01
CA VAL A 341 -3.78 -2.65 -0.36
C VAL A 341 -4.54 -3.68 -1.20
N TRP A 342 -5.23 -4.62 -0.55
CA TRP A 342 -6.05 -5.62 -1.25
C TRP A 342 -7.19 -5.00 -2.05
N LEU A 343 -7.62 -3.76 -1.73
CA LEU A 343 -8.72 -3.06 -2.41
C LEU A 343 -8.51 -2.93 -3.92
N ALA A 344 -7.26 -2.92 -4.38
CA ALA A 344 -6.92 -2.93 -5.80
C ALA A 344 -7.50 -4.14 -6.54
N VAL A 345 -7.66 -5.29 -5.86
CA VAL A 345 -8.17 -6.53 -6.46
C VAL A 345 -9.67 -6.45 -6.77
N PRO A 346 -10.59 -6.24 -5.80
CA PRO A 346 -12.00 -6.09 -6.10
C PRO A 346 -12.28 -4.86 -6.97
N TYR A 347 -11.50 -3.78 -6.84
CA TYR A 347 -11.55 -2.65 -7.77
C TYR A 347 -11.31 -3.07 -9.22
N ALA A 348 -10.20 -3.76 -9.50
CA ALA A 348 -9.87 -4.22 -10.84
C ALA A 348 -10.91 -5.22 -11.38
N LEU A 349 -11.43 -6.12 -10.53
CA LEU A 349 -12.42 -7.11 -10.92
C LEU A 349 -13.80 -6.48 -11.21
N ILE A 350 -14.29 -5.58 -10.35
CA ILE A 350 -15.58 -4.91 -10.54
C ILE A 350 -15.51 -3.98 -11.76
N LEU A 351 -14.54 -3.06 -11.80
CA LEU A 351 -14.45 -2.11 -12.91
C LEU A 351 -14.09 -2.81 -14.22
N GLY A 352 -13.29 -3.87 -14.18
CA GLY A 352 -12.95 -4.69 -15.33
C GLY A 352 -14.17 -5.42 -15.91
N ALA A 353 -15.07 -5.92 -15.05
CA ALA A 353 -16.36 -6.48 -15.50
C ALA A 353 -17.26 -5.44 -16.17
N GLY A 354 -17.21 -4.17 -15.71
CA GLY A 354 -17.85 -3.05 -16.39
C GLY A 354 -17.21 -2.72 -17.74
N ALA A 355 -15.88 -2.66 -17.78
CA ALA A 355 -15.09 -2.36 -18.96
C ALA A 355 -15.26 -3.42 -20.07
N ALA A 356 -15.52 -4.67 -19.72
CA ALA A 356 -15.87 -5.73 -20.67
C ALA A 356 -17.06 -5.36 -21.58
N ARG A 357 -17.97 -4.49 -21.12
CA ARG A 357 -19.12 -4.00 -21.90
C ARG A 357 -18.79 -2.90 -22.89
N CYS A 358 -17.52 -2.50 -23.06
CA CYS A 358 -17.08 -1.51 -24.05
C CYS A 358 -17.52 -1.81 -25.49
N ARG A 359 -17.69 -3.09 -25.83
CA ARG A 359 -18.15 -3.50 -27.18
C ARG A 359 -19.60 -3.09 -27.45
N VAL A 360 -20.41 -2.96 -26.41
CA VAL A 360 -21.86 -2.72 -26.50
C VAL A 360 -22.31 -1.40 -25.90
N SER A 361 -21.44 -0.69 -25.17
CA SER A 361 -21.76 0.59 -24.53
C SER A 361 -20.68 1.62 -24.79
N TRP A 362 -21.06 2.72 -25.47
CA TRP A 362 -20.15 3.85 -25.68
C TRP A 362 -19.81 4.56 -24.36
N PHE A 363 -20.74 4.62 -23.41
CA PHE A 363 -20.47 5.15 -22.06
C PHE A 363 -19.41 4.33 -21.33
N ALA A 364 -19.44 2.99 -21.44
CA ALA A 364 -18.39 2.13 -20.88
C ALA A 364 -17.02 2.43 -21.53
N ARG A 365 -16.97 2.62 -22.86
CA ARG A 365 -15.74 3.01 -23.56
C ARG A 365 -15.20 4.34 -23.06
N LEU A 366 -16.05 5.36 -22.98
CA LEU A 366 -15.66 6.67 -22.49
C LEU A 366 -15.16 6.60 -21.05
N ALA A 367 -15.85 5.87 -20.18
CA ALA A 367 -15.45 5.67 -18.78
C ALA A 367 -14.08 4.99 -18.65
N VAL A 368 -13.79 3.97 -19.47
CA VAL A 368 -12.45 3.34 -19.52
C VAL A 368 -11.39 4.34 -19.96
N VAL A 369 -11.65 5.12 -21.02
CA VAL A 369 -10.70 6.13 -21.51
C VAL A 369 -10.42 7.18 -20.44
N VAL A 370 -11.46 7.69 -19.78
CA VAL A 370 -11.32 8.65 -18.66
C VAL A 370 -10.51 8.04 -17.52
N LEU A 371 -10.80 6.80 -17.13
CA LEU A 371 -10.07 6.13 -16.05
C LEU A 371 -8.59 5.94 -16.38
N LEU A 372 -8.28 5.45 -17.59
CA LEU A 372 -6.90 5.26 -18.03
C LEU A 372 -6.16 6.60 -18.18
N ALA A 373 -6.85 7.67 -18.58
CA ALA A 373 -6.27 9.01 -18.63
C ALA A 373 -5.93 9.54 -17.22
N VAL A 374 -6.83 9.34 -16.24
CA VAL A 374 -6.56 9.68 -14.84
C VAL A 374 -5.37 8.88 -14.30
N ASN A 375 -5.33 7.57 -14.56
CA ASN A 375 -4.21 6.73 -14.14
C ASN A 375 -2.89 7.15 -14.80
N ALA A 376 -2.91 7.49 -16.09
CA ALA A 376 -1.73 7.97 -16.80
C ALA A 376 -1.25 9.33 -16.24
N ALA A 377 -2.16 10.25 -15.93
CA ALA A 377 -1.83 11.51 -15.30
C ALA A 377 -1.22 11.32 -13.90
N ALA A 378 -1.79 10.43 -13.09
CA ALA A 378 -1.23 10.04 -11.79
C ALA A 378 0.19 9.48 -11.93
N LEU A 379 0.40 8.52 -12.83
CA LEU A 379 1.72 7.93 -13.05
C LEU A 379 2.74 8.96 -13.58
N TYR A 380 2.31 9.88 -14.44
CA TYR A 380 3.14 10.98 -14.91
C TYR A 380 3.54 11.91 -13.76
N ASN A 381 2.56 12.35 -12.95
CA ASN A 381 2.79 13.20 -11.79
C ASN A 381 3.76 12.55 -10.81
N ARG A 382 3.57 11.26 -10.50
CA ARG A 382 4.51 10.50 -9.68
C ARG A 382 5.92 10.45 -10.27
N ALA A 383 6.08 10.41 -11.58
CA ALA A 383 7.41 10.28 -12.19
C ALA A 383 8.14 11.61 -12.33
N TYR A 384 7.43 12.72 -12.48
CA TYR A 384 8.02 13.98 -12.95
C TYR A 384 7.62 15.23 -12.17
N ASP A 385 6.63 15.16 -11.27
CA ASP A 385 6.17 16.31 -10.50
C ASP A 385 6.68 16.24 -9.06
N ALA A 386 7.65 17.10 -8.75
CA ALA A 386 8.33 17.17 -7.45
C ALA A 386 7.38 17.47 -6.29
N ARG A 387 6.17 17.98 -6.55
CA ARG A 387 5.16 18.21 -5.51
C ARG A 387 4.75 16.92 -4.79
N TYR A 388 4.82 15.78 -5.49
CA TYR A 388 4.45 14.47 -4.95
C TYR A 388 5.65 13.60 -4.59
N ASP A 389 6.85 14.20 -4.46
CA ASP A 389 7.98 13.47 -3.96
C ASP A 389 7.77 13.07 -2.49
N GLU A 390 8.27 11.89 -2.18
CA GLU A 390 8.31 11.36 -0.83
C GLU A 390 9.61 11.83 -0.15
N GLU A 391 9.75 11.51 1.14
CA GLU A 391 11.00 11.74 1.86
C GLU A 391 12.22 11.12 1.13
N ASP A 392 13.30 11.89 1.04
CA ASP A 392 14.56 11.45 0.42
C ASP A 392 15.74 11.75 1.36
N PHE A 393 16.11 10.76 2.16
CA PHE A 393 17.23 10.87 3.10
C PHE A 393 18.60 10.94 2.42
N ARG A 394 18.71 10.47 1.16
CA ARG A 394 19.92 10.63 0.36
C ARG A 394 20.13 12.10 -0.02
N ALA A 395 19.05 12.80 -0.34
CA ALA A 395 19.09 14.26 -0.57
C ALA A 395 19.43 15.03 0.72
N VAL A 396 18.91 14.59 1.88
CA VAL A 396 19.27 15.15 3.20
C VAL A 396 20.76 14.97 3.50
N ALA A 397 21.30 13.77 3.31
CA ALA A 397 22.73 13.49 3.51
C ALA A 397 23.61 14.35 2.60
N ALA A 398 23.30 14.41 1.30
CA ALA A 398 24.02 15.25 0.35
C ALA A 398 23.97 16.75 0.73
N LYS A 399 22.82 17.23 1.22
CA LYS A 399 22.68 18.63 1.65
C LYS A 399 23.47 18.93 2.93
N LEU A 400 23.51 17.99 3.87
CA LEU A 400 24.34 18.12 5.07
C LEU A 400 25.84 18.18 4.73
N GLU A 401 26.30 17.36 3.78
CA GLU A 401 27.68 17.45 3.28
C GLU A 401 27.99 18.81 2.65
N GLU A 402 27.10 19.33 1.81
CA GLU A 402 27.21 20.66 1.20
C GLU A 402 27.30 21.77 2.26
N LEU A 403 26.55 21.63 3.36
CA LEU A 403 26.54 22.56 4.48
C LEU A 403 27.78 22.43 5.40
N GLY A 404 28.68 21.49 5.14
CA GLY A 404 29.89 21.28 5.94
C GLY A 404 29.63 20.50 7.24
N ALA A 405 28.57 19.69 7.30
CA ALA A 405 28.29 18.83 8.46
C ALA A 405 29.26 17.66 8.62
N ALA A 406 30.21 17.49 7.69
CA ALA A 406 31.20 16.43 7.71
C ALA A 406 32.09 16.41 8.97
N GLU A 407 32.29 17.56 9.60
CA GLU A 407 33.15 17.74 10.78
C GLU A 407 32.37 18.17 12.03
N ALA A 408 31.04 18.21 11.95
CA ALA A 408 30.16 18.72 12.99
C ALA A 408 29.19 17.64 13.50
N PRO A 409 28.79 17.65 14.78
CA PRO A 409 27.76 16.75 15.28
C PRO A 409 26.44 16.96 14.54
N VAL A 410 25.71 15.86 14.32
CA VAL A 410 24.38 15.89 13.70
C VAL A 410 23.38 15.22 14.64
N LEU A 411 22.33 15.97 14.94
CA LEU A 411 21.23 15.58 15.81
C LEU A 411 19.96 15.38 14.97
N VAL A 412 19.36 14.20 15.02
CA VAL A 412 18.16 13.85 14.25
C VAL A 412 16.96 13.74 15.19
N ALA A 413 15.87 14.41 14.82
CA ALA A 413 14.71 14.63 15.67
C ALA A 413 13.86 13.40 16.01
N SER A 414 14.14 12.25 15.39
CA SER A 414 13.47 10.99 15.68
C SER A 414 14.37 9.80 15.34
N ASN A 415 14.15 8.68 16.01
CA ASN A 415 14.96 7.47 15.81
C ASN A 415 14.78 6.88 14.40
N TYR A 416 13.55 6.83 13.88
CA TYR A 416 13.29 6.29 12.55
C TYR A 416 13.99 7.10 11.46
N MET A 417 14.01 8.44 11.57
CA MET A 417 14.78 9.30 10.68
C MET A 417 16.28 9.11 10.86
N GLY A 418 16.74 8.87 12.09
CA GLY A 418 18.14 8.60 12.40
C GLY A 418 18.65 7.37 11.66
N HIS A 419 17.91 6.26 11.74
CA HIS A 419 18.23 5.03 11.00
C HIS A 419 18.23 5.25 9.49
N ALA A 420 17.23 5.97 8.97
CA ALA A 420 17.11 6.27 7.55
C ALA A 420 18.23 7.16 7.02
N LEU A 421 18.61 8.19 7.77
CA LEU A 421 19.72 9.07 7.42
C LEU A 421 21.07 8.35 7.55
N GLN A 422 21.27 7.56 8.61
CA GLN A 422 22.51 6.81 8.83
C GLN A 422 22.82 5.85 7.68
N HIS A 423 21.79 5.31 7.02
CA HIS A 423 21.96 4.46 5.84
C HIS A 423 22.64 5.19 4.66
N TYR A 424 22.44 6.50 4.52
CA TYR A 424 23.10 7.34 3.52
C TYR A 424 24.29 8.13 4.05
N TRP A 425 24.54 8.06 5.36
CA TRP A 425 25.63 8.77 6.02
C TRP A 425 26.89 7.91 6.09
N PRO A 426 28.11 8.49 6.06
CA PRO A 426 29.34 7.72 6.20
C PRO A 426 29.35 6.87 7.47
N ALA A 427 29.71 5.59 7.34
CA ALA A 427 29.64 4.61 8.42
C ALA A 427 30.62 4.88 9.58
N ASP A 428 31.69 5.65 9.32
CA ASP A 428 32.65 6.11 10.30
C ASP A 428 32.15 7.33 11.11
N ARG A 429 30.97 7.86 10.78
CA ARG A 429 30.35 9.01 11.45
C ARG A 429 29.05 8.60 12.10
N SER A 430 29.00 8.75 13.43
CA SER A 430 27.78 8.51 14.20
C SER A 430 26.86 9.72 14.19
N LEU A 431 25.57 9.48 13.95
CA LEU A 431 24.50 10.44 14.18
C LEU A 431 23.90 10.22 15.57
N THR A 432 23.47 11.29 16.25
CA THR A 432 22.66 11.18 17.47
C THR A 432 21.19 11.32 17.08
N SER A 433 20.33 10.38 17.49
CA SER A 433 18.90 10.46 17.25
C SER A 433 18.10 10.15 18.51
N PHE A 434 17.07 10.94 18.79
CA PHE A 434 16.05 10.66 19.80
C PHE A 434 14.81 11.52 19.51
N PRO A 435 13.63 11.22 20.08
CA PRO A 435 12.42 12.02 19.88
C PRO A 435 12.55 13.40 20.56
N ILE A 436 13.11 14.38 19.85
CA ILE A 436 13.34 15.74 20.40
C ILE A 436 12.02 16.49 20.57
N PHE A 437 11.02 16.18 19.75
CA PHE A 437 9.75 16.93 19.66
C PHE A 437 8.53 16.16 20.17
N ALA A 438 8.73 15.06 20.89
CA ALA A 438 7.66 14.32 21.55
C ALA A 438 7.04 15.15 22.69
N HIS A 439 5.72 15.08 22.83
CA HIS A 439 4.98 15.82 23.87
C HIS A 439 5.25 15.30 25.29
N HIS A 440 5.59 14.01 25.45
CA HIS A 440 5.85 13.34 26.72
C HIS A 440 7.18 12.57 26.71
N GLY A 441 8.21 13.11 26.07
CA GLY A 441 9.56 12.56 26.20
C GLY A 441 10.06 12.73 27.63
N GLU A 442 9.87 11.72 28.50
CA GLU A 442 10.26 11.72 29.92
C GLU A 442 11.74 12.06 30.14
N GLN A 443 12.57 12.00 29.08
CA GLN A 443 14.00 12.28 29.10
C GLN A 443 14.45 13.32 28.06
N ARG A 444 13.56 14.11 27.42
CA ARG A 444 13.98 15.06 26.37
C ARG A 444 15.07 16.02 26.84
N ALA A 445 14.83 16.70 27.96
CA ALA A 445 15.76 17.68 28.51
C ALA A 445 17.09 17.01 28.93
N GLU A 446 17.01 15.81 29.51
CA GLU A 446 18.16 15.01 29.90
C GLU A 446 19.00 14.62 28.68
N ARG A 447 18.41 14.01 27.65
CA ARG A 447 19.08 13.62 26.40
C ARG A 447 19.69 14.80 25.66
N LEU A 448 19.02 15.95 25.66
CA LEU A 448 19.55 17.17 25.06
C LEU A 448 20.72 17.72 25.85
N ALA A 449 20.66 17.68 27.19
CA ALA A 449 21.76 18.05 28.07
C ALA A 449 22.95 17.08 27.93
N GLU A 450 22.71 15.77 27.82
CA GLU A 450 23.73 14.77 27.52
C GLU A 450 24.42 15.06 26.18
N PHE A 451 23.64 15.33 25.14
CA PHE A 451 24.18 15.70 23.83
C PHE A 451 25.03 16.97 23.90
N GLN A 452 24.57 18.01 24.58
CA GLN A 452 25.34 19.26 24.74
C GLN A 452 26.61 19.04 25.57
N ALA A 453 26.53 18.30 26.68
CA ALA A 453 27.66 18.01 27.56
C ALA A 453 28.75 17.16 26.89
N ALA A 454 28.39 16.36 25.87
CA ALA A 454 29.34 15.57 25.10
C ALA A 454 30.22 16.40 24.15
N HIS A 455 29.93 17.70 23.96
CA HIS A 455 30.61 18.55 22.99
C HIS A 455 31.09 19.87 23.64
N PRO A 456 32.24 20.44 23.21
CA PRO A 456 32.71 21.72 23.73
C PRO A 456 31.73 22.87 23.46
N ALA A 457 31.65 23.83 24.39
CA ALA A 457 30.90 25.07 24.16
C ALA A 457 31.38 25.82 22.90
N GLY A 458 30.44 26.36 22.13
CA GLY A 458 30.70 26.98 20.83
C GLY A 458 30.84 25.99 19.67
N THR A 459 30.72 24.67 19.91
CA THR A 459 30.69 23.69 18.82
C THR A 459 29.42 23.87 18.00
N LYS A 460 29.57 24.14 16.70
CA LYS A 460 28.45 24.16 15.76
C LYS A 460 27.96 22.73 15.51
N TYR A 461 26.65 22.52 15.56
CA TYR A 461 26.01 21.25 15.23
C TYR A 461 24.77 21.45 14.34
N TRP A 462 24.36 20.38 13.69
CA TRP A 462 23.22 20.36 12.77
C TRP A 462 22.04 19.62 13.36
N ILE A 463 20.82 20.08 13.07
CA ILE A 463 19.58 19.44 13.50
C ILE A 463 18.79 19.08 12.25
N VAL A 464 18.42 17.81 12.10
CA VAL A 464 17.53 17.31 11.05
C VAL A 464 16.17 17.06 11.66
N SER A 465 15.15 17.72 11.10
CA SER A 465 13.78 17.67 11.60
C SER A 465 12.79 17.38 10.49
N GLN A 466 11.67 16.74 10.84
CA GLN A 466 10.55 16.58 9.92
C GLN A 466 9.87 17.94 9.69
N TRP A 467 9.49 18.20 8.45
CA TRP A 467 8.61 19.31 8.13
C TRP A 467 7.22 19.07 8.72
N LEU A 468 6.69 20.05 9.44
CA LEU A 468 5.35 20.02 10.03
C LEU A 468 4.52 21.20 9.53
N PRO A 469 3.23 20.99 9.20
CA PRO A 469 2.34 22.08 8.81
C PRO A 469 2.03 23.02 9.99
N GLU A 470 1.50 24.21 9.70
CA GLU A 470 1.30 25.28 10.70
C GLU A 470 0.35 24.91 11.83
N ASP A 471 -0.60 24.03 11.55
CA ASP A 471 -1.66 23.57 12.44
C ASP A 471 -1.32 22.27 13.20
N ASP A 472 -0.16 21.65 12.95
CA ASP A 472 0.27 20.46 13.70
C ASP A 472 0.66 20.84 15.13
N VAL A 473 0.01 20.24 16.12
CA VAL A 473 0.32 20.47 17.55
C VAL A 473 1.79 20.21 17.91
N ARG A 474 2.47 19.31 17.18
CA ARG A 474 3.90 19.05 17.38
C ARG A 474 4.78 20.18 16.89
N ARG A 475 4.29 21.02 15.96
CA ARG A 475 5.05 22.14 15.43
C ARG A 475 5.32 23.19 16.50
N GLU A 476 4.36 23.47 17.37
CA GLU A 476 4.57 24.39 18.50
C GLU A 476 5.69 23.87 19.42
N THR A 477 5.62 22.59 19.80
CA THR A 477 6.66 21.94 20.61
C THR A 477 8.02 21.97 19.92
N ARG A 478 8.06 21.68 18.61
CA ARG A 478 9.27 21.73 17.80
C ARG A 478 9.88 23.12 17.74
N ASP A 479 9.07 24.12 17.38
CA ASP A 479 9.52 25.49 17.17
C ASP A 479 9.98 26.11 18.51
N ALA A 480 9.35 25.75 19.63
CA ALA A 480 9.80 26.12 20.97
C ALA A 480 11.19 25.53 21.29
N VAL A 481 11.42 24.24 21.03
CA VAL A 481 12.73 23.60 21.25
C VAL A 481 13.81 24.17 20.33
N LEU A 482 13.50 24.40 19.06
CA LEU A 482 14.43 25.04 18.12
C LEU A 482 14.81 26.45 18.58
N THR A 483 13.85 27.21 19.11
CA THR A 483 14.09 28.54 19.68
C THR A 483 14.96 28.46 20.94
N GLU A 484 14.68 27.50 21.83
CA GLU A 484 15.49 27.24 23.03
C GLU A 484 16.94 26.93 22.66
N LEU A 485 17.17 26.17 21.59
CA LEU A 485 18.50 25.84 21.08
C LEU A 485 19.19 26.98 20.32
N GLY A 486 18.49 28.08 20.03
CA GLY A 486 18.98 29.14 19.15
C GLY A 486 19.22 28.65 17.72
N ALA A 487 18.45 27.64 17.29
CA ALA A 487 18.61 26.99 16.00
C ALA A 487 18.14 27.90 14.86
N LYS A 488 18.95 27.98 13.80
CA LYS A 488 18.65 28.74 12.58
C LYS A 488 18.41 27.78 11.43
N ARG A 489 17.33 27.99 10.66
CA ARG A 489 17.02 27.17 9.49
C ARG A 489 17.99 27.47 8.36
N GLU A 490 18.63 26.44 7.82
CA GLU A 490 19.66 26.55 6.78
C GLU A 490 19.21 25.90 5.46
N ALA A 491 18.33 24.89 5.51
CA ALA A 491 17.72 24.31 4.31
C ALA A 491 16.32 23.75 4.56
N GLU A 492 15.49 23.72 3.52
CA GLU A 492 14.20 23.03 3.47
C GLU A 492 14.19 22.08 2.26
N LEU A 493 13.90 20.81 2.52
CA LEU A 493 13.84 19.71 1.56
C LEU A 493 12.43 19.11 1.54
N VAL A 494 12.19 18.11 0.69
CA VAL A 494 10.92 17.40 0.65
C VAL A 494 10.67 16.70 2.00
N GLN A 495 9.65 17.18 2.73
CA GLN A 495 9.25 16.71 4.06
C GLN A 495 10.30 16.83 5.19
N MET A 496 11.42 17.52 4.95
CA MET A 496 12.54 17.62 5.91
C MET A 496 13.08 19.05 5.99
N GLU A 497 13.56 19.45 7.17
CA GLU A 497 14.18 20.74 7.43
C GLU A 497 15.53 20.54 8.13
N ILE A 498 16.53 21.35 7.76
CA ILE A 498 17.87 21.33 8.35
C ILE A 498 18.13 22.66 9.04
N TYR A 499 18.58 22.58 10.29
CA TYR A 499 18.92 23.73 11.11
C TYR A 499 20.37 23.63 11.61
N SER A 500 20.98 24.76 11.94
CA SER A 500 22.26 24.83 12.66
C SER A 500 22.08 25.49 14.02
N ALA A 501 22.82 25.03 15.01
CA ALA A 501 22.88 25.62 16.34
C ALA A 501 24.31 25.51 16.91
N GLU A 502 24.56 26.15 18.05
CA GLU A 502 25.84 26.09 18.77
C GLU A 502 25.62 25.57 20.19
N VAL A 503 26.55 24.74 20.67
CA VAL A 503 26.53 24.25 22.05
C VAL A 503 26.75 25.43 22.99
N ARG A 504 25.84 25.60 23.96
CA ARG A 504 25.87 26.71 24.91
C ARG A 504 26.84 26.51 26.05
#